data_AF-A0A7M1Q027-F1
#
_entry.id   AF-A0A7M1Q027-F1
#
_cell.length_a   1.000
_cell.length_b   1.000
_cell.length_c   1.000
_cell.angle_alpha   90.00
_cell.angle_beta   90.00
_cell.angle_gamma   90.00
#
_symmetry.space_group_name_H-M   'P 1'
#
loop_
_entity.id
_entity.type
_entity.pdbx_description
1 polymer ?
#
loop_
_entity_poly.entity_id
_entity_poly.type
_entity_poly.pdbx_seq_one_letter_code
_entity_poly.pdbx_strand_id
1 'polypeptide(L)'
;MLLDTTLIDEYIRTKSTVEIEKHWIFNKIVEGKHLFADPPLKHLNKIINNRSLISKKLKNFEPTNNEVWTALFGDRLNSTTEQIAMLIVGAPEPYDAFVRKDQSGNNVMVFDVERLINITNPAHVINGIITHEVAHTLIHRDFQLYNCNLNSKEVLKQMLFDEGFAHYVSFLKLKDLHSDKQYVQYKQQVYNTLKEVLKSEITQQNLIDGNSGSYWSKYISISGLFTIVDYLNGGGDITELYQKGYENFFKYWQSIVS
;
A
#
# COMPACT_ATOMS: atom_id res chain seq x y z
N MET A 1 11.20 13.83 1.69
CA MET A 1 10.92 12.68 2.58
C MET A 1 12.08 12.50 3.54
N LEU A 2 11.80 12.32 4.83
CA LEU A 2 12.82 11.96 5.82
C LEU A 2 13.05 10.45 5.73
N LEU A 3 14.32 10.04 5.71
CA LEU A 3 14.69 8.64 5.57
C LEU A 3 15.40 8.18 6.85
N ASP A 4 14.82 7.20 7.53
CA ASP A 4 15.41 6.51 8.66
C ASP A 4 15.98 5.16 8.19
N THR A 5 17.29 5.00 8.27
CA THR A 5 18.00 3.76 7.95
C THR A 5 18.63 3.12 9.18
N THR A 6 18.32 3.61 10.38
CA THR A 6 19.01 3.23 11.61
C THR A 6 19.00 1.71 11.84
N LEU A 7 17.84 1.06 11.70
CA LEU A 7 17.71 -0.38 11.93
C LEU A 7 18.46 -1.22 10.88
N ILE A 8 18.30 -0.90 9.59
CA ILE A 8 18.96 -1.66 8.54
C ILE A 8 20.48 -1.45 8.53
N ASP A 9 20.94 -0.23 8.83
CA ASP A 9 22.37 0.06 8.91
C ASP A 9 23.00 -0.65 10.12
N GLU A 10 22.27 -0.74 11.24
CA GLU A 10 22.66 -1.52 12.40
C GLU A 10 22.79 -3.01 12.07
N TYR A 11 21.82 -3.57 11.33
CA TYR A 11 21.89 -4.96 10.85
C TYR A 11 23.11 -5.18 9.95
N ILE A 12 23.32 -4.29 8.97
CA ILE A 12 24.44 -4.42 8.02
C ILE A 12 25.78 -4.38 8.76
N ARG A 13 25.90 -3.52 9.78
CA ARG A 13 27.11 -3.33 10.58
C ARG A 13 27.39 -4.50 11.50
N THR A 14 26.39 -4.94 12.27
CA THR A 14 26.56 -5.94 13.33
C THR A 14 26.30 -7.36 12.88
N LYS A 15 25.54 -7.53 11.79
CA LYS A 15 24.99 -8.81 11.32
C LYS A 15 24.14 -9.51 12.38
N SER A 16 23.57 -8.73 13.30
CA SER A 16 22.76 -9.18 14.42
C SER A 16 21.40 -8.47 14.40
N THR A 17 20.38 -9.21 14.84
CA THR A 17 18.99 -8.75 14.94
C THR A 17 18.54 -8.50 16.37
N VAL A 18 19.38 -8.78 17.38
CA VAL A 18 19.01 -8.77 18.81
C VAL A 18 18.44 -7.42 19.26
N GLU A 19 19.05 -6.31 18.86
CA GLU A 19 18.54 -4.97 19.20
C GLU A 19 17.47 -4.47 18.21
N ILE A 20 17.45 -5.02 17.00
CA ILE A 20 16.50 -4.64 15.95
C ILE A 20 15.11 -5.17 16.30
N GLU A 21 15.01 -6.46 16.67
CA GLU A 21 13.76 -7.11 17.06
C GLU A 21 13.02 -6.33 18.16
N LYS A 22 13.75 -5.70 19.09
CA LYS A 22 13.17 -4.91 20.19
C LYS A 22 12.52 -3.60 19.73
N HIS A 23 12.74 -3.17 18.49
CA HIS A 23 12.21 -1.91 17.99
C HIS A 23 10.67 -1.92 17.95
N TRP A 24 10.06 -0.77 18.26
CA TRP A 24 8.61 -0.65 18.43
C TRP A 24 7.81 -1.11 17.20
N ILE A 25 8.39 -0.99 16.01
CA ILE A 25 7.71 -1.27 14.76
C ILE A 25 7.21 -2.72 14.66
N PHE A 26 7.95 -3.68 15.23
CA PHE A 26 7.61 -5.10 15.21
C PHE A 26 6.40 -5.44 16.09
N ASN A 27 6.02 -4.55 17.03
CA ASN A 27 4.77 -4.64 17.80
C ASN A 27 3.60 -3.90 17.13
N LYS A 28 3.86 -3.19 16.03
CA LYS A 28 2.87 -2.39 15.30
C LYS A 28 2.56 -2.93 13.91
N ILE A 29 3.18 -4.02 13.48
CA ILE A 29 2.81 -4.70 12.24
C ILE A 29 1.36 -5.21 12.35
N VAL A 30 1.03 -5.93 13.42
CA VAL A 30 -0.34 -6.36 13.74
C VAL A 30 -0.64 -6.00 15.18
N GLU A 31 -1.75 -5.31 15.42
CA GLU A 31 -2.12 -4.86 16.77
C GLU A 31 -2.21 -6.06 17.73
N GLY A 32 -1.56 -5.93 18.89
CA GLY A 32 -1.50 -6.99 19.91
C GLY A 32 -0.57 -8.16 19.61
N LYS A 33 0.22 -8.11 18.52
CA LYS A 33 1.20 -9.17 18.19
C LYS A 33 2.60 -8.59 17.99
N HIS A 34 3.58 -9.30 18.54
CA HIS A 34 4.98 -9.12 18.18
C HIS A 34 5.31 -10.00 16.97
N LEU A 35 5.80 -9.39 15.89
CA LEU A 35 6.09 -10.09 14.64
C LEU A 35 7.52 -9.80 14.19
N PHE A 36 8.36 -10.84 14.18
CA PHE A 36 9.75 -10.77 13.75
C PHE A 36 10.15 -12.06 13.03
N ALA A 37 10.99 -11.93 11.99
CA ALA A 37 11.54 -13.05 11.24
C ALA A 37 12.98 -12.74 10.83
N ASP A 38 13.94 -13.51 11.34
CA ASP A 38 15.35 -13.28 11.08
C ASP A 38 15.68 -13.28 9.56
N PRO A 39 16.29 -12.21 9.04
CA PRO A 39 16.74 -12.14 7.65
C PRO A 39 17.91 -13.13 7.45
N PRO A 40 17.86 -14.02 6.43
CA PRO A 40 18.94 -14.96 6.18
C PRO A 40 20.26 -14.25 5.86
N LEU A 41 21.35 -14.59 6.56
CA LEU A 41 22.67 -13.98 6.32
C LEU A 41 23.16 -14.10 4.87
N LYS A 42 22.77 -15.16 4.15
CA LYS A 42 23.04 -15.34 2.72
C LYS A 42 22.47 -14.21 1.84
N HIS A 43 21.48 -13.45 2.33
CA HIS A 43 20.86 -12.32 1.64
C HIS A 43 21.57 -10.98 1.90
N LEU A 44 22.56 -10.92 2.80
CA LEU A 44 23.19 -9.67 3.23
C LEU A 44 23.65 -8.77 2.06
N ASN A 45 24.34 -9.33 1.06
CA ASN A 45 24.79 -8.54 -0.10
C ASN A 45 23.61 -7.97 -0.92
N LYS A 46 22.52 -8.73 -1.06
CA LYS A 46 21.31 -8.25 -1.74
C LYS A 46 20.63 -7.14 -0.92
N ILE A 47 20.57 -7.31 0.40
CA ILE A 47 20.04 -6.31 1.33
C ILE A 47 20.82 -4.99 1.21
N ILE A 48 22.16 -5.03 1.22
CA ILE A 48 23.00 -3.83 1.05
C ILE A 48 22.70 -3.12 -0.28
N ASN A 49 22.64 -3.87 -1.38
CA ASN A 49 22.36 -3.31 -2.70
C ASN A 49 20.96 -2.67 -2.79
N ASN A 50 19.95 -3.38 -2.30
CA ASN A 50 18.57 -2.89 -2.31
C ASN A 50 18.36 -1.71 -1.36
N ARG A 51 18.98 -1.72 -0.18
CA ARG A 51 18.98 -0.59 0.75
C ARG A 51 19.45 0.68 0.04
N SER A 52 20.54 0.61 -0.72
CA SER A 52 21.06 1.74 -1.49
C SER A 52 20.09 2.20 -2.58
N LEU A 53 19.55 1.26 -3.37
CA LEU A 53 18.58 1.54 -4.43
C LEU A 53 17.31 2.22 -3.89
N ILE A 54 16.69 1.63 -2.87
CA ILE A 54 15.46 2.13 -2.25
C ILE A 54 15.72 3.50 -1.61
N SER A 55 16.84 3.67 -0.88
CA SER A 55 17.24 4.97 -0.33
C SER A 55 17.33 6.06 -1.39
N LYS A 56 17.95 5.76 -2.53
CA LYS A 56 18.07 6.70 -3.65
C LYS A 56 16.70 7.07 -4.23
N LYS A 57 15.82 6.07 -4.38
CA LYS A 57 14.45 6.26 -4.88
C LYS A 57 13.57 7.06 -3.93
N LEU A 58 13.67 6.85 -2.61
CA LEU A 58 12.92 7.64 -1.62
C LEU A 58 13.40 9.09 -1.55
N LYS A 59 14.72 9.32 -1.66
CA LYS A 59 15.29 10.68 -1.65
C LYS A 59 14.91 11.47 -2.90
N ASN A 60 14.93 10.81 -4.06
CA ASN A 60 14.59 11.39 -5.35
C ASN A 60 13.24 10.83 -5.83
N PHE A 61 12.24 10.87 -4.95
CA PHE A 61 10.95 10.26 -5.25
C PHE A 61 10.30 10.93 -6.46
N GLU A 62 9.95 10.10 -7.44
CA GLU A 62 9.13 10.46 -8.58
C GLU A 62 8.00 9.43 -8.68
N PRO A 63 6.73 9.87 -8.72
CA PRO A 63 5.62 8.96 -8.78
C PRO A 63 5.61 8.18 -10.09
N THR A 64 5.20 6.93 -10.02
CA THR A 64 5.14 6.03 -11.18
C THR A 64 4.23 6.57 -12.29
N ASN A 65 3.07 7.12 -11.95
CA ASN A 65 2.18 7.77 -12.90
C ASN A 65 2.08 9.26 -12.56
N ASN A 66 2.97 10.07 -13.13
CA ASN A 66 3.06 11.49 -12.81
C ASN A 66 1.80 12.29 -13.18
N GLU A 67 1.10 11.93 -14.26
CA GLU A 67 -0.12 12.63 -14.68
C GLU A 67 -1.24 12.43 -13.66
N VAL A 68 -1.55 11.17 -13.33
CA VAL A 68 -2.57 10.83 -12.32
C VAL A 68 -2.15 11.36 -10.95
N TRP A 69 -0.88 11.23 -10.58
CA TRP A 69 -0.36 11.76 -9.33
C TRP A 69 -0.56 13.27 -9.23
N THR A 70 -0.23 14.01 -10.27
CA THR A 70 -0.38 15.48 -10.29
C THR A 70 -1.84 15.88 -10.19
N ALA A 71 -2.74 15.17 -10.90
CA ALA A 71 -4.18 15.44 -10.86
C ALA A 71 -4.80 15.18 -9.48
N LEU A 72 -4.34 14.14 -8.78
CA LEU A 72 -4.86 13.77 -7.47
C LEU A 72 -4.23 14.56 -6.34
N PHE A 73 -2.90 14.67 -6.34
CA PHE A 73 -2.10 15.11 -5.20
C PHE A 73 -1.35 16.42 -5.41
N GLY A 74 -1.11 16.82 -6.66
CA GLY A 74 -0.29 17.99 -7.00
C GLY A 74 1.05 18.01 -6.26
N ASP A 75 1.44 19.19 -5.77
CA ASP A 75 2.70 19.39 -5.02
C ASP A 75 2.59 19.12 -3.52
N ARG A 76 1.48 18.53 -3.04
CA ARG A 76 1.22 18.36 -1.60
C ARG A 76 2.26 17.51 -0.88
N LEU A 77 3.03 16.71 -1.61
CA LEU A 77 4.19 15.98 -1.07
C LEU A 77 5.32 16.91 -0.61
N ASN A 78 5.57 17.99 -1.36
CA ASN A 78 6.64 18.95 -1.08
C ASN A 78 6.31 19.86 0.12
N SER A 79 5.03 19.98 0.46
CA SER A 79 4.56 20.78 1.60
C SER A 79 4.73 20.13 2.97
N THR A 80 5.23 18.88 3.03
CA THR A 80 5.26 18.10 4.28
C THR A 80 6.67 17.61 4.63
N THR A 81 7.20 18.09 5.77
CA THR A 81 8.41 17.56 6.43
C THR A 81 8.15 16.29 7.24
N GLU A 82 6.90 15.83 7.31
CA GLU A 82 6.41 14.83 8.26
C GLU A 82 6.47 13.38 7.74
N GLN A 83 6.75 13.18 6.45
CA GLN A 83 6.79 11.84 5.88
C GLN A 83 8.11 11.15 6.16
N ILE A 84 8.07 10.18 7.08
CA ILE A 84 9.20 9.33 7.44
C ILE A 84 9.08 8.01 6.68
N ALA A 85 10.12 7.66 5.92
CA ALA A 85 10.32 6.32 5.41
C ALA A 85 11.40 5.62 6.23
N MET A 86 11.09 4.43 6.73
CA MET A 86 11.99 3.58 7.51
C MET A 86 12.38 2.36 6.69
N LEU A 87 13.68 2.14 6.53
CA LEU A 87 14.21 0.91 5.94
C LEU A 87 14.59 -0.06 7.05
N ILE A 88 13.99 -1.25 7.00
CA ILE A 88 14.18 -2.28 8.04
C ILE A 88 14.55 -3.62 7.43
N VAL A 89 14.88 -4.56 8.32
CA VAL A 89 14.85 -6.00 8.08
C VAL A 89 14.17 -6.65 9.27
N GLY A 90 13.47 -7.76 9.05
CA GLY A 90 12.88 -8.57 10.12
C GLY A 90 11.36 -8.69 10.08
N ALA A 91 10.67 -8.07 9.12
CA ALA A 91 9.24 -8.25 8.95
C ALA A 91 8.96 -9.66 8.37
N PRO A 92 8.00 -10.42 8.94
CA PRO A 92 7.59 -11.69 8.37
C PRO A 92 6.77 -11.50 7.08
N GLU A 93 6.64 -12.55 6.27
CA GLU A 93 5.64 -12.53 5.19
C GLU A 93 4.23 -12.38 5.78
N PRO A 94 3.31 -11.67 5.10
CA PRO A 94 3.46 -11.04 3.78
C PRO A 94 3.89 -9.56 3.83
N TYR A 95 4.49 -9.08 4.93
CA TYR A 95 4.74 -7.65 5.16
C TYR A 95 6.04 -7.17 4.51
N ASP A 96 5.96 -6.75 3.25
CA ASP A 96 7.07 -6.21 2.46
C ASP A 96 7.19 -4.68 2.52
N ALA A 97 6.05 -3.99 2.43
CA ALA A 97 5.92 -2.56 2.68
C ALA A 97 4.58 -2.26 3.35
N PHE A 98 4.55 -1.25 4.22
CA PHE A 98 3.33 -0.85 4.93
C PHE A 98 3.45 0.51 5.61
N VAL A 99 2.32 1.19 5.86
CA VAL A 99 2.25 2.41 6.67
C VAL A 99 1.76 2.14 8.09
N ARG A 100 2.42 2.69 9.10
CA ARG A 100 1.96 2.68 10.52
C ARG A 100 2.08 4.06 11.16
N LYS A 101 1.27 4.32 12.19
CA LYS A 101 1.42 5.52 13.01
C LYS A 101 2.51 5.33 14.05
N ASP A 102 3.41 6.30 14.17
CA ASP A 102 4.36 6.38 15.27
C ASP A 102 3.67 6.79 16.59
N GLN A 103 4.45 6.91 17.68
CA GLN A 103 3.93 7.33 18.99
C GLN A 103 3.35 8.75 19.00
N SER A 104 3.74 9.60 18.05
CA SER A 104 3.23 10.97 17.89
C SER A 104 2.02 11.03 16.96
N GLY A 105 1.60 9.90 16.39
CA GLY A 105 0.48 9.79 15.45
C GLY A 105 0.85 10.05 13.98
N ASN A 106 2.13 10.24 13.67
CA ASN A 106 2.60 10.49 12.31
C ASN A 106 2.64 9.19 11.50
N ASN A 107 2.30 9.27 10.22
CA ASN A 107 2.44 8.14 9.31
C ASN A 107 3.92 7.87 8.99
N VAL A 108 4.36 6.65 9.26
CA VAL A 108 5.68 6.11 8.92
C VAL A 108 5.49 5.01 7.87
N MET A 109 6.10 5.20 6.70
CA MET A 109 6.20 4.17 5.68
C MET A 109 7.35 3.25 6.05
N VAL A 110 7.12 1.95 6.05
CA VAL A 110 8.12 0.94 6.39
C VAL A 110 8.35 0.05 5.19
N PHE A 111 9.61 -0.15 4.84
CA PHE A 111 10.02 -1.05 3.77
C PHE A 111 10.97 -2.10 4.34
N ASP A 112 10.55 -3.37 4.32
CA ASP A 112 11.44 -4.47 4.66
C ASP A 112 12.30 -4.81 3.45
N VAL A 113 13.58 -4.49 3.54
CA VAL A 113 14.49 -4.62 2.41
C VAL A 113 14.79 -6.07 2.07
N GLU A 114 14.69 -7.00 3.04
CA GLU A 114 14.86 -8.43 2.80
C GLU A 114 13.72 -8.98 1.95
N ARG A 115 12.47 -8.60 2.27
CA ARG A 115 11.30 -9.02 1.47
C ARG A 115 11.35 -8.52 0.04
N LEU A 116 11.95 -7.36 -0.17
CA LEU A 116 12.06 -6.74 -1.49
C LEU A 116 13.25 -7.28 -2.32
N ILE A 117 14.09 -8.20 -1.81
CA ILE A 117 15.29 -8.69 -2.55
C ILE A 117 14.99 -9.49 -3.82
N ASN A 118 13.87 -10.20 -3.84
CA ASN A 118 13.53 -11.10 -4.95
C ASN A 118 12.54 -10.47 -5.93
N ILE A 119 12.22 -9.19 -5.76
CA ILE A 119 11.56 -8.43 -6.80
C ILE A 119 12.52 -8.37 -7.98
N THR A 120 12.29 -9.28 -8.92
CA THR A 120 13.07 -9.47 -10.13
C THR A 120 12.98 -8.17 -10.93
N ASN A 121 14.00 -7.32 -10.70
CA ASN A 121 14.36 -6.11 -11.42
C ASN A 121 13.47 -5.88 -12.65
N PRO A 122 12.61 -4.84 -12.62
CA PRO A 122 13.21 -3.52 -12.75
C PRO A 122 12.91 -2.58 -11.58
N ALA A 123 13.79 -1.58 -11.41
CA ALA A 123 13.62 -0.43 -10.51
C ALA A 123 12.24 0.25 -10.58
N HIS A 124 11.47 0.01 -11.66
CA HIS A 124 10.09 0.47 -11.78
C HIS A 124 9.14 -0.20 -10.78
N VAL A 125 9.38 -1.45 -10.37
CA VAL A 125 8.50 -2.15 -9.40
C VAL A 125 8.69 -1.54 -8.02
N ILE A 126 9.94 -1.31 -7.62
CA ILE A 126 10.27 -0.58 -6.39
C ILE A 126 9.67 0.83 -6.44
N ASN A 127 9.71 1.51 -7.60
CA ASN A 127 9.06 2.81 -7.75
C ASN A 127 7.53 2.72 -7.58
N GLY A 128 6.90 1.67 -8.11
CA GLY A 128 5.49 1.35 -7.90
C GLY A 128 5.15 1.18 -6.42
N ILE A 129 5.91 0.34 -5.72
CA ILE A 129 5.72 0.10 -4.27
C ILE A 129 5.88 1.40 -3.48
N ILE A 130 6.93 2.18 -3.74
CA ILE A 130 7.09 3.48 -3.06
C ILE A 130 5.92 4.42 -3.40
N THR A 131 5.50 4.50 -4.67
CA THR A 131 4.36 5.34 -5.08
C THR A 131 3.07 4.91 -4.36
N HIS A 132 2.86 3.61 -4.21
CA HIS A 132 1.72 3.02 -3.49
C HIS A 132 1.72 3.46 -2.01
N GLU A 133 2.84 3.27 -1.31
CA GLU A 133 2.95 3.65 0.10
C GLU A 133 2.84 5.17 0.32
N VAL A 134 3.45 5.99 -0.55
CA VAL A 134 3.32 7.45 -0.44
C VAL A 134 1.88 7.88 -0.70
N ALA A 135 1.17 7.23 -1.63
CA ALA A 135 -0.24 7.52 -1.88
C ALA A 135 -1.10 7.33 -0.62
N HIS A 136 -0.92 6.24 0.13
CA HIS A 136 -1.61 6.04 1.41
C HIS A 136 -1.40 7.21 2.37
N THR A 137 -0.17 7.71 2.52
CA THR A 137 0.10 8.83 3.44
C THR A 137 -0.70 10.09 3.09
N LEU A 138 -0.88 10.37 1.80
CA LEU A 138 -1.64 11.53 1.30
C LEU A 138 -3.14 11.29 1.41
N ILE A 139 -3.62 10.10 1.06
CA ILE A 139 -5.02 9.72 1.17
C ILE A 139 -5.49 9.76 2.63
N HIS A 140 -4.72 9.18 3.55
CA HIS A 140 -5.05 9.15 4.97
C HIS A 140 -5.12 10.56 5.56
N ARG A 141 -4.25 11.47 5.09
CA ARG A 141 -4.29 12.87 5.48
C ARG A 141 -5.53 13.58 4.95
N ASP A 142 -5.82 13.43 3.66
CA ASP A 142 -6.88 14.16 2.97
C ASP A 142 -8.28 13.73 3.47
N PHE A 143 -8.45 12.47 3.88
CA PHE A 143 -9.75 11.93 4.34
C PHE A 143 -9.81 11.49 5.80
N GLN A 144 -8.71 11.63 6.56
CA GLN A 144 -8.66 11.22 7.97
C GLN A 144 -9.06 9.74 8.17
N LEU A 145 -8.60 8.86 7.26
CA LEU A 145 -8.97 7.45 7.26
C LEU A 145 -8.48 6.71 8.51
N TYR A 146 -9.23 5.68 8.88
CA TYR A 146 -8.98 4.79 10.02
C TYR A 146 -8.84 5.50 11.36
N ASN A 147 -9.36 6.71 11.47
CA ASN A 147 -9.50 7.41 12.74
C ASN A 147 -10.75 6.89 13.46
N CYS A 148 -10.66 6.71 14.78
CA CYS A 148 -11.72 6.24 15.69
C CYS A 148 -12.14 4.75 15.58
N ASN A 149 -12.98 4.30 16.52
CA ASN A 149 -13.46 2.91 16.61
C ASN A 149 -14.50 2.63 15.51
N LEU A 150 -14.03 2.37 14.29
CA LEU A 150 -14.86 2.03 13.15
C LEU A 150 -15.37 0.58 13.25
N ASN A 151 -16.60 0.36 12.77
CA ASN A 151 -17.08 -1.00 12.54
C ASN A 151 -16.45 -1.59 11.26
N SER A 152 -16.46 -2.93 11.13
CA SER A 152 -15.81 -3.62 10.00
C SER A 152 -16.31 -3.17 8.63
N LYS A 153 -17.56 -2.74 8.50
CA LYS A 153 -18.12 -2.25 7.23
C LYS A 153 -17.51 -0.92 6.83
N GLU A 154 -17.36 -0.01 7.78
CA GLU A 154 -16.72 1.28 7.54
C GLU A 154 -15.24 1.10 7.21
N VAL A 155 -14.54 0.19 7.90
CA VAL A 155 -13.15 -0.17 7.54
C VAL A 155 -13.06 -0.71 6.12
N LEU A 156 -13.99 -1.59 5.71
CA LEU A 156 -14.02 -2.13 4.35
C LEU A 156 -14.21 -1.03 3.30
N LYS A 157 -15.13 -0.07 3.51
CA LYS A 157 -15.34 1.04 2.56
C LYS A 157 -14.10 1.90 2.41
N GLN A 158 -13.45 2.24 3.52
CA GLN A 158 -12.23 3.04 3.52
C GLN A 158 -11.09 2.29 2.83
N MET A 159 -10.94 0.98 3.11
CA MET A 159 -9.96 0.11 2.46
C MET A 159 -10.18 -0.01 0.95
N LEU A 160 -11.43 -0.21 0.51
CA LEU A 160 -11.78 -0.27 -0.91
C LEU A 160 -11.33 1.00 -1.66
N PHE A 161 -11.53 2.16 -1.05
CA PHE A 161 -11.13 3.45 -1.60
C PHE A 161 -9.61 3.65 -1.58
N ASP A 162 -9.00 3.48 -0.41
CA ASP A 162 -7.59 3.72 -0.15
C ASP A 162 -6.68 2.84 -1.01
N GLU A 163 -6.87 1.52 -0.93
CA GLU A 163 -6.12 0.55 -1.72
C GLU A 163 -6.38 0.70 -3.21
N GLY A 164 -7.62 1.03 -3.60
CA GLY A 164 -7.99 1.25 -5.00
C GLY A 164 -7.17 2.38 -5.62
N PHE A 165 -7.14 3.55 -4.97
CA PHE A 165 -6.36 4.70 -5.44
C PHE A 165 -4.85 4.46 -5.35
N ALA A 166 -4.36 3.85 -4.27
CA ALA A 166 -2.93 3.54 -4.10
C ALA A 166 -2.44 2.57 -5.17
N HIS A 167 -3.21 1.54 -5.52
CA HIS A 167 -2.91 0.67 -6.65
C HIS A 167 -3.01 1.41 -7.99
N TYR A 168 -4.05 2.20 -8.21
CA TYR A 168 -4.25 2.88 -9.50
C TYR A 168 -3.09 3.85 -9.83
N VAL A 169 -2.66 4.66 -8.87
CA VAL A 169 -1.58 5.63 -9.09
C VAL A 169 -0.19 4.98 -9.19
N SER A 170 0.00 3.80 -8.60
CA SER A 170 1.26 3.06 -8.65
C SER A 170 1.40 2.12 -9.84
N PHE A 171 0.33 1.92 -10.63
CA PHE A 171 0.33 0.97 -11.73
C PHE A 171 0.96 1.56 -13.02
N LEU A 172 2.10 1.02 -13.43
CA LEU A 172 2.90 1.51 -14.59
C LEU A 172 2.17 1.46 -15.93
N LYS A 173 1.27 0.48 -16.10
CA LYS A 173 0.65 0.19 -17.39
C LYS A 173 -0.87 0.29 -17.29
N LEU A 174 -1.36 1.43 -16.85
CA LEU A 174 -2.81 1.67 -16.80
C LEU A 174 -3.48 1.34 -18.13
N LYS A 175 -2.84 1.67 -19.26
CA LYS A 175 -3.35 1.37 -20.61
C LYS A 175 -3.55 -0.13 -20.88
N ASP A 176 -2.79 -1.01 -20.23
CA ASP A 176 -2.86 -2.47 -20.42
C ASP A 176 -4.02 -3.11 -19.63
N LEU A 177 -4.51 -2.46 -18.55
CA LEU A 177 -5.68 -2.92 -17.78
C LEU A 177 -6.96 -2.97 -18.62
N HIS A 178 -7.05 -2.17 -19.69
CA HIS A 178 -8.29 -1.95 -20.44
C HIS A 178 -8.57 -2.98 -21.54
N SER A 179 -7.59 -3.80 -21.95
CA SER A 179 -7.70 -4.60 -23.19
C SER A 179 -7.44 -6.10 -23.06
N ASP A 180 -7.09 -6.60 -21.87
CA ASP A 180 -6.70 -8.01 -21.69
C ASP A 180 -7.81 -8.83 -21.00
N LYS A 181 -8.15 -9.98 -21.61
CA LYS A 181 -9.20 -10.91 -21.17
C LYS A 181 -8.98 -11.41 -19.74
N GLN A 182 -7.73 -11.48 -19.28
CA GLN A 182 -7.43 -11.86 -17.89
C GLN A 182 -8.00 -10.84 -16.90
N TYR A 183 -7.95 -9.54 -17.20
CA TYR A 183 -8.49 -8.51 -16.32
C TYR A 183 -10.00 -8.56 -16.19
N VAL A 184 -10.72 -8.93 -17.25
CA VAL A 184 -12.18 -9.13 -17.18
C VAL A 184 -12.53 -10.26 -16.21
N GLN A 185 -11.78 -11.37 -16.27
CA GLN A 185 -11.99 -12.51 -15.37
C GLN A 185 -11.66 -12.14 -13.92
N TYR A 186 -10.51 -11.50 -13.67
CA TYR A 186 -10.15 -11.04 -12.32
C TYR A 186 -11.16 -10.05 -11.77
N LYS A 187 -11.61 -9.08 -12.58
CA LYS A 187 -12.62 -8.11 -12.19
C LYS A 187 -13.91 -8.77 -11.73
N GLN A 188 -14.43 -9.69 -12.54
CA GLN A 188 -15.66 -10.40 -12.21
C GLN A 188 -15.51 -11.24 -10.93
N GLN A 189 -14.35 -11.88 -10.75
CA GLN A 189 -14.05 -12.65 -9.55
C GLN A 189 -14.04 -11.76 -8.30
N VAL A 190 -13.26 -10.68 -8.28
CA VAL A 190 -13.13 -9.84 -7.08
C VAL A 190 -14.44 -9.12 -6.73
N TYR A 191 -15.20 -8.67 -7.73
CA TYR A 191 -16.52 -8.07 -7.52
C TYR A 191 -17.51 -9.07 -6.93
N ASN A 192 -17.54 -10.31 -7.44
CA ASN A 192 -18.42 -11.34 -6.90
C ASN A 192 -18.02 -11.72 -5.47
N THR A 193 -16.73 -11.91 -5.20
CA THR A 193 -16.25 -12.20 -3.84
C THR A 193 -16.63 -11.09 -2.87
N LEU A 194 -16.40 -9.83 -3.23
CA LEU A 194 -16.76 -8.69 -2.37
C LEU A 194 -18.28 -8.59 -2.16
N LYS A 195 -19.09 -8.85 -3.20
CA LYS A 195 -20.56 -8.92 -3.06
C LYS A 195 -21.00 -10.00 -2.07
N GLU A 196 -20.44 -11.21 -2.14
CA GLU A 196 -20.78 -12.28 -1.21
C GLU A 196 -20.43 -11.91 0.24
N VAL A 197 -19.25 -11.32 0.47
CA VAL A 197 -18.83 -10.85 1.80
C VAL A 197 -19.83 -9.82 2.37
N LEU A 198 -20.35 -8.93 1.54
CA LEU A 198 -21.32 -7.91 1.96
C LEU A 198 -22.73 -8.45 2.25
N LYS A 199 -23.05 -9.71 1.91
CA LYS A 199 -24.34 -10.34 2.25
C LYS A 199 -24.41 -10.80 3.70
N SER A 200 -23.27 -10.94 4.37
CA SER A 200 -23.15 -11.36 5.76
C SER A 200 -22.52 -10.28 6.63
N GLU A 201 -22.42 -10.55 7.93
CA GLU A 201 -21.60 -9.72 8.83
C GLU A 201 -20.13 -9.77 8.41
N ILE A 202 -19.48 -8.60 8.36
CA ILE A 202 -18.08 -8.47 7.93
C ILE A 202 -17.18 -8.72 9.14
N THR A 203 -16.35 -9.75 9.04
CA THR A 203 -15.39 -10.13 10.08
C THR A 203 -14.02 -9.48 9.86
N GLN A 204 -13.18 -9.47 10.89
CA GLN A 204 -11.78 -9.05 10.77
C GLN A 204 -10.99 -9.93 9.79
N GLN A 205 -11.31 -11.22 9.70
CA GLN A 205 -10.68 -12.12 8.74
C GLN A 205 -11.01 -11.71 7.30
N ASN A 206 -12.25 -11.26 7.03
CA ASN A 206 -12.58 -10.74 5.71
C ASN A 206 -11.71 -9.53 5.33
N LEU A 207 -11.46 -8.61 6.26
CA LEU A 207 -10.60 -7.44 6.01
C LEU A 207 -9.15 -7.86 5.71
N ILE A 208 -8.62 -8.84 6.43
CA ILE A 208 -7.27 -9.39 6.20
C ILE A 208 -7.19 -10.07 4.82
N ASP A 209 -8.10 -10.99 4.53
CA ASP A 209 -8.10 -11.75 3.28
C ASP A 209 -8.34 -10.83 2.07
N GLY A 210 -9.10 -9.76 2.28
CA GLY A 210 -9.40 -8.76 1.26
C GLY A 210 -8.20 -7.96 0.77
N ASN A 211 -7.11 -7.90 1.55
CA ASN A 211 -5.90 -7.13 1.22
C ASN A 211 -4.61 -7.98 1.17
N SER A 212 -4.69 -9.30 1.39
CA SER A 212 -3.54 -10.20 1.46
C SER A 212 -3.55 -11.31 0.40
N GLY A 213 -2.44 -12.01 0.27
CA GLY A 213 -2.23 -13.05 -0.74
C GLY A 213 -1.70 -12.51 -2.07
N SER A 214 -1.90 -13.27 -3.14
CA SER A 214 -1.47 -12.90 -4.49
C SER A 214 -2.13 -11.59 -4.94
N TYR A 215 -1.47 -10.83 -5.83
CA TYR A 215 -1.96 -9.52 -6.28
C TYR A 215 -3.44 -9.55 -6.67
N TRP A 216 -3.86 -10.49 -7.53
CA TRP A 216 -5.24 -10.57 -8.03
C TRP A 216 -6.25 -11.19 -7.04
N SER A 217 -5.79 -11.81 -5.94
CA SER A 217 -6.68 -12.38 -4.93
C SER A 217 -7.09 -11.38 -3.84
N LYS A 218 -6.46 -10.20 -3.77
CA LYS A 218 -6.79 -9.12 -2.83
C LYS A 218 -8.13 -8.46 -3.20
N TYR A 219 -9.23 -9.15 -2.91
CA TYR A 219 -10.52 -8.83 -3.52
C TYR A 219 -11.09 -7.46 -3.11
N ILE A 220 -10.71 -6.89 -1.96
CA ILE A 220 -11.09 -5.50 -1.60
C ILE A 220 -10.24 -4.54 -2.43
N SER A 221 -8.92 -4.64 -2.34
CA SER A 221 -7.95 -3.74 -2.99
C SER A 221 -8.12 -3.68 -4.50
N ILE A 222 -8.26 -4.85 -5.13
CA ILE A 222 -8.41 -4.98 -6.58
C ILE A 222 -9.82 -4.60 -7.04
N SER A 223 -10.86 -4.80 -6.22
CA SER A 223 -12.17 -4.23 -6.53
C SER A 223 -12.12 -2.70 -6.57
N GLY A 224 -11.36 -2.08 -5.66
CA GLY A 224 -11.13 -0.63 -5.65
C GLY A 224 -10.46 -0.16 -6.95
N LEU A 225 -9.38 -0.83 -7.36
CA LEU A 225 -8.70 -0.55 -8.62
C LEU A 225 -9.65 -0.62 -9.82
N PHE A 226 -10.42 -1.71 -9.94
CA PHE A 226 -11.35 -1.87 -11.06
C PHE A 226 -12.52 -0.88 -11.03
N THR A 227 -12.95 -0.45 -9.84
CA THR A 227 -13.98 0.59 -9.70
C THR A 227 -13.53 1.89 -10.36
N ILE A 228 -12.27 2.29 -10.13
CA ILE A 228 -11.68 3.48 -10.76
C ILE A 228 -11.63 3.29 -12.27
N VAL A 229 -11.16 2.14 -12.74
CA VAL A 229 -11.08 1.83 -14.18
C VAL A 229 -12.47 1.91 -14.83
N ASP A 230 -13.51 1.34 -14.21
CA ASP A 230 -14.87 1.37 -14.73
C ASP A 230 -15.46 2.80 -14.74
N TYR A 231 -15.17 3.61 -13.71
CA TYR A 231 -15.58 5.02 -13.66
C TYR A 231 -15.02 5.84 -14.82
N LEU A 232 -13.71 5.68 -15.08
CA LEU A 232 -13.03 6.41 -16.15
C LEU A 232 -13.44 5.91 -17.54
N ASN A 233 -13.65 4.60 -17.71
CA ASN A 233 -14.20 4.05 -18.96
C ASN A 233 -15.62 4.58 -19.26
N GLY A 234 -16.38 4.92 -18.23
CA GLY A 234 -17.68 5.60 -18.34
C GLY A 234 -17.60 7.09 -18.66
N GLY A 235 -16.40 7.65 -18.86
CA GLY A 235 -16.17 9.07 -19.11
C GLY A 235 -16.09 9.94 -17.86
N GLY A 236 -15.93 9.32 -16.68
CA GLY A 236 -15.74 10.04 -15.42
C GLY A 236 -14.36 10.70 -15.29
N ASP A 237 -14.24 11.62 -14.34
CA ASP A 237 -13.00 12.33 -14.01
C ASP A 237 -12.37 11.80 -12.70
N ILE A 238 -11.07 11.46 -12.74
CA ILE A 238 -10.39 10.83 -11.60
C ILE A 238 -10.34 11.74 -10.37
N THR A 239 -10.20 13.04 -10.57
CA THR A 239 -10.13 14.03 -9.50
C THR A 239 -11.51 14.23 -8.88
N GLU A 240 -12.58 14.24 -9.68
CA GLU A 240 -13.96 14.24 -9.19
C GLU A 240 -14.24 13.01 -8.31
N LEU A 241 -13.90 11.81 -8.79
CA LEU A 241 -14.11 10.57 -8.04
C LEU A 241 -13.38 10.58 -6.69
N TYR A 242 -12.14 11.06 -6.70
CA TYR A 242 -11.32 11.18 -5.50
C TYR A 242 -11.94 12.15 -4.49
N GLN A 243 -12.28 13.38 -4.91
CA GLN A 243 -12.83 14.43 -4.05
C GLN A 243 -14.15 14.05 -3.39
N LYS A 244 -14.96 13.19 -4.02
CA LYS A 244 -16.21 12.68 -3.44
C LYS A 244 -16.00 11.75 -2.24
N GLY A 245 -14.79 11.23 -2.04
CA GLY A 245 -14.41 10.40 -0.89
C GLY A 245 -15.00 8.99 -0.87
N TYR A 246 -14.59 8.23 0.14
CA TYR A 246 -14.82 6.77 0.22
C TYR A 246 -16.30 6.36 0.25
N GLU A 247 -17.19 7.17 0.83
CA GLU A 247 -18.63 6.85 0.86
C GLU A 247 -19.27 6.88 -0.52
N ASN A 248 -18.97 7.92 -1.32
CA ASN A 248 -19.50 8.03 -2.67
C ASN A 248 -18.81 7.05 -3.62
N PHE A 249 -17.52 6.79 -3.41
CA PHE A 249 -16.81 5.73 -4.11
C PHE A 249 -17.48 4.37 -3.90
N PHE A 250 -17.80 4.03 -2.66
CA PHE A 250 -18.51 2.78 -2.34
C PHE A 250 -19.89 2.71 -2.99
N LYS A 251 -20.68 3.80 -2.95
CA LYS A 251 -21.98 3.87 -3.65
C LYS A 251 -21.85 3.64 -5.15
N TYR A 252 -20.82 4.23 -5.77
CA TYR A 252 -20.56 4.02 -7.19
C TYR A 252 -20.21 2.55 -7.47
N TRP A 253 -19.30 1.95 -6.69
CA TRP A 253 -18.99 0.52 -6.78
C TRP A 253 -20.27 -0.33 -6.71
N GLN A 254 -21.16 -0.06 -5.74
CA GLN A 254 -22.43 -0.78 -5.62
C GLN A 254 -23.29 -0.65 -6.88
N SER A 255 -23.31 0.52 -7.53
CA SER A 255 -24.11 0.75 -8.73
C SER A 255 -23.63 0.00 -9.98
N ILE A 256 -22.34 -0.31 -10.07
CA ILE A 256 -21.75 -1.01 -11.23
C ILE A 256 -21.64 -2.53 -11.03
N VAL A 257 -21.78 -3.01 -9.79
CA VAL A 257 -21.72 -4.44 -9.46
C VAL A 257 -23.09 -5.08 -9.21
N SER A 258 -24.13 -4.26 -9.06
CA SER A 258 -25.54 -4.67 -8.93
C SER A 258 -26.04 -5.31 -10.22
#